data_AF-A0A3S3RCL7-F1
#
_entry.id   AF-A0A3S3RCL7-F1
#
_cell.length_a   1.000
_cell.length_b   1.000
_cell.length_c   1.000
_cell.angle_alpha   90.00
_cell.angle_beta   90.00
_cell.angle_gamma   90.00
#
_symmetry.space_group_name_H-M   'P 1'
#
loop_
_entity.id
_entity.type
_entity.pdbx_description
1 polymer ?
#
loop_
_entity_poly.entity_id
_entity_poly.type
_entity_poly.pdbx_seq_one_letter_code
_entity_poly.pdbx_strand_id
1 'polypeptide(L)'
;VTQGIGVAPFSVAATPVDFVVSTSLKWLCGASGAGILQVAPDLLSTCRPELRGWFSQPNPFSWDLDASSYASDARRFDHGTPAILASVASLPGLQWLEETGIDAIRAQNAAHVGRIIDAAMSNGWTIRSPLDAEKRGGSVMIGLPQGVEAAKLVATLRDEQLYCDARGTTLRLSPGMVTTSAAVDALIARLRELIGSRQRRAS
;
A
#
# COMPACT_ATOMS: atom_id res chain seq x y z
N VAL A 1 -0.02 -8.89 0.74
CA VAL A 1 0.55 -8.02 -0.34
C VAL A 1 0.16 -6.53 -0.22
N THR A 2 -0.07 -6.02 1.01
CA THR A 2 -0.65 -4.69 1.26
C THR A 2 0.09 -3.48 0.70
N GLN A 3 1.42 -3.55 0.55
CA GLN A 3 2.23 -2.43 0.02
C GLN A 3 2.50 -2.54 -1.49
N GLY A 4 1.92 -3.55 -2.17
CA GLY A 4 2.14 -3.80 -3.59
C GLY A 4 0.86 -3.83 -4.41
N ILE A 5 -0.23 -4.42 -3.89
CA ILE A 5 -1.50 -4.46 -4.63
C ILE A 5 -2.03 -3.06 -4.90
N GLY A 6 -2.41 -2.76 -6.15
CA GLY A 6 -2.84 -1.43 -6.58
C GLY A 6 -1.72 -0.50 -7.08
N VAL A 7 -0.44 -0.88 -6.95
CA VAL A 7 0.70 -0.08 -7.46
C VAL A 7 1.74 -0.90 -8.23
N ALA A 8 1.83 -2.20 -7.95
CA ALA A 8 2.64 -3.14 -8.68
C ALA A 8 1.74 -4.23 -9.29
N PRO A 9 2.03 -4.72 -10.51
CA PRO A 9 1.31 -5.83 -11.11
C PRO A 9 1.51 -7.07 -10.25
N PHE A 10 0.40 -7.76 -10.00
CA PHE A 10 0.38 -8.99 -9.24
C PHE A 10 -0.74 -9.87 -9.79
N SER A 11 -0.42 -11.14 -10.05
CA SER A 11 -1.38 -12.12 -10.53
C SER A 11 -1.13 -13.44 -9.82
N VAL A 12 -2.17 -13.98 -9.20
CA VAL A 12 -2.13 -15.31 -8.57
C VAL A 12 -1.99 -16.43 -9.60
N ALA A 13 -2.33 -16.16 -10.87
CA ALA A 13 -2.10 -17.11 -11.96
C ALA A 13 -0.62 -17.14 -12.37
N ALA A 14 0.05 -15.99 -12.40
CA ALA A 14 1.48 -15.89 -12.73
C ALA A 14 2.39 -16.16 -11.51
N THR A 15 1.88 -16.00 -10.30
CA THR A 15 2.57 -16.27 -9.04
C THR A 15 1.67 -17.18 -8.20
N PRO A 16 1.68 -18.50 -8.46
CA PRO A 16 0.86 -19.44 -7.70
C PRO A 16 1.21 -19.37 -6.22
N VAL A 17 0.20 -19.03 -5.42
CA VAL A 17 0.29 -18.94 -3.96
C VAL A 17 -0.96 -19.55 -3.36
N ASP A 18 -0.82 -20.13 -2.17
CA ASP A 18 -1.93 -20.77 -1.48
C ASP A 18 -3.01 -19.77 -1.06
N PHE A 19 -2.59 -18.55 -0.67
CA PHE A 19 -3.51 -17.47 -0.32
C PHE A 19 -2.84 -16.09 -0.43
N VAL A 20 -3.68 -15.08 -0.60
CA VAL A 20 -3.30 -13.66 -0.63
C VAL A 20 -4.16 -12.90 0.37
N VAL A 21 -3.49 -12.13 1.22
CA VAL A 21 -4.15 -11.20 2.14
C VAL A 21 -3.75 -9.77 1.84
N SER A 22 -4.73 -8.87 1.82
CA SER A 22 -4.51 -7.43 1.77
C SER A 22 -5.64 -6.66 2.45
N THR A 23 -5.55 -5.33 2.38
CA THR A 23 -6.59 -4.39 2.79
C THR A 23 -7.06 -3.58 1.58
N SER A 24 -8.29 -3.09 1.62
CA SER A 24 -8.83 -2.12 0.67
C SER A 24 -8.20 -0.72 0.81
N LEU A 25 -7.71 -0.37 2.00
CA LEU A 25 -7.07 0.92 2.23
C LEU A 25 -5.61 0.91 1.72
N LYS A 26 -5.03 2.09 1.51
CA LYS A 26 -3.71 2.34 0.85
C LYS A 26 -3.83 2.46 -0.66
N TRP A 27 -3.02 1.70 -1.40
CA TRP A 27 -2.89 1.77 -2.86
C TRP A 27 -4.16 1.34 -3.61
N LEU A 28 -5.08 0.65 -2.92
CA LEU A 28 -6.38 0.29 -3.48
C LEU A 28 -7.45 1.39 -3.36
N CYS A 29 -7.11 2.53 -2.76
CA CYS A 29 -7.98 3.70 -2.64
C CYS A 29 -9.38 3.41 -2.03
N GLY A 30 -9.52 2.30 -1.31
CA GLY A 30 -10.74 1.91 -0.64
C GLY A 30 -10.83 2.44 0.79
N ALA A 31 -12.01 2.28 1.39
CA ALA A 31 -12.27 2.70 2.76
C ALA A 31 -11.60 1.77 3.78
N SER A 32 -11.25 2.30 4.94
CA SER A 32 -10.80 1.47 6.07
C SER A 32 -11.92 0.54 6.53
N GLY A 33 -11.55 -0.70 6.88
CA GLY A 33 -12.48 -1.70 7.43
C GLY A 33 -12.83 -2.84 6.47
N ALA A 34 -12.40 -2.76 5.19
CA ALA A 34 -12.47 -3.88 4.25
C ALA A 34 -11.09 -4.51 4.01
N GLY A 35 -11.15 -5.81 3.71
CA GLY A 35 -10.00 -6.68 3.50
C GLY A 35 -10.14 -7.46 2.20
N ILE A 36 -9.03 -8.03 1.76
CA ILE A 36 -9.01 -8.95 0.61
C ILE A 36 -8.42 -10.26 1.10
N LEU A 37 -9.15 -11.33 0.83
CA LEU A 37 -8.67 -12.69 0.93
C LEU A 37 -8.93 -13.38 -0.41
N GLN A 38 -7.87 -13.88 -1.03
CA GLN A 38 -7.97 -14.86 -2.10
C GLN A 38 -7.30 -16.15 -1.59
N VAL A 39 -7.92 -17.29 -1.90
CA VAL A 39 -7.41 -18.61 -1.51
C VAL A 39 -7.41 -19.50 -2.74
N ALA A 40 -6.35 -20.28 -2.93
CA ALA A 40 -6.26 -21.25 -4.02
C ALA A 40 -7.42 -22.26 -3.94
N PRO A 41 -8.02 -22.68 -5.08
CA PRO A 41 -9.20 -23.56 -5.08
C PRO A 41 -9.02 -24.85 -4.26
N ASP A 42 -7.86 -25.50 -4.39
CA ASP A 42 -7.56 -26.76 -3.69
C ASP A 42 -7.52 -26.55 -2.17
N LEU A 43 -6.88 -25.46 -1.71
CA LEU A 43 -6.86 -25.09 -0.30
C LEU A 43 -8.24 -24.65 0.18
N LEU A 44 -8.99 -23.89 -0.61
CA LEU A 44 -10.33 -23.43 -0.26
C LEU A 44 -11.27 -24.60 0.05
N SER A 45 -11.18 -25.68 -0.74
CA SER A 45 -12.03 -26.87 -0.58
C SER A 45 -11.70 -27.70 0.67
N THR A 46 -10.46 -27.65 1.15
CA THR A 46 -9.96 -28.50 2.24
C THR A 46 -9.76 -27.77 3.56
N CYS A 47 -9.60 -26.44 3.51
CA CYS A 47 -9.33 -25.62 4.68
C CYS A 47 -10.45 -25.76 5.72
N ARG A 48 -10.11 -25.66 6.99
CA ARG A 48 -11.06 -25.67 8.10
C ARG A 48 -10.73 -24.52 9.06
N PRO A 49 -11.18 -23.28 8.78
CA PRO A 49 -10.98 -22.15 9.68
C PRO A 49 -11.43 -22.46 11.10
N GLU A 50 -10.57 -22.17 12.07
CA GLU A 50 -10.83 -22.40 13.49
C GLU A 50 -11.98 -21.51 13.97
N LEU A 51 -11.89 -20.22 13.68
CA LEU A 51 -12.97 -19.28 13.93
C LEU A 51 -14.07 -19.50 12.87
N ARG A 52 -15.31 -19.67 13.31
CA ARG A 52 -16.49 -19.88 12.47
C ARG A 52 -17.63 -19.04 13.01
N GLY A 53 -18.55 -18.64 12.16
CA GLY A 53 -19.76 -17.95 12.59
C GLY A 53 -20.89 -18.17 11.59
N TRP A 54 -22.04 -17.56 11.84
CA TRP A 54 -23.22 -17.74 10.99
C TRP A 54 -22.99 -17.39 9.51
N PHE A 55 -22.13 -16.42 9.19
CA PHE A 55 -21.78 -16.13 7.79
C PHE A 55 -20.79 -17.13 7.17
N SER A 56 -20.19 -18.04 7.95
CA SER A 56 -19.29 -19.07 7.44
C SER A 56 -19.99 -20.26 6.78
N GLN A 57 -21.32 -20.23 6.71
CA GLN A 57 -22.18 -21.34 6.31
C GLN A 57 -22.86 -21.08 4.96
N PRO A 58 -23.31 -22.12 4.24
CA PRO A 58 -24.07 -21.96 3.00
C PRO A 58 -25.35 -21.11 3.19
N ASN A 59 -26.07 -21.34 4.29
CA ASN A 59 -27.27 -20.59 4.69
C ASN A 59 -27.05 -19.94 6.08
N PRO A 60 -26.68 -18.65 6.14
CA PRO A 60 -26.47 -17.92 7.40
C PRO A 60 -27.71 -17.74 8.28
N PHE A 61 -28.90 -17.95 7.73
CA PHE A 61 -30.18 -17.79 8.44
C PHE A 61 -30.81 -19.13 8.85
N SER A 62 -30.06 -20.23 8.74
CA SER A 62 -30.51 -21.53 9.22
C SER A 62 -30.69 -21.51 10.74
N TRP A 63 -31.85 -21.98 11.21
CA TRP A 63 -32.12 -22.22 12.64
C TRP A 63 -31.82 -23.65 13.09
N ASP A 64 -31.31 -24.49 12.19
CA ASP A 64 -30.79 -25.81 12.53
C ASP A 64 -29.42 -25.67 13.20
N LEU A 65 -29.43 -25.67 14.53
CA LEU A 65 -28.22 -25.42 15.35
C LEU A 65 -27.27 -26.62 15.38
N ASP A 66 -27.76 -27.80 15.03
CA ASP A 66 -26.98 -29.04 15.05
C ASP A 66 -26.33 -29.31 13.66
N ALA A 67 -26.89 -28.74 12.59
CA ALA A 67 -26.32 -28.81 11.25
C ALA A 67 -25.37 -27.62 10.96
N SER A 68 -24.07 -27.84 11.14
CA SER A 68 -23.04 -26.89 10.71
C SER A 68 -22.19 -27.42 9.56
N SER A 69 -22.09 -26.63 8.49
CA SER A 69 -21.19 -26.89 7.37
C SER A 69 -20.53 -25.59 6.91
N TYR A 70 -19.35 -25.71 6.31
CA TYR A 70 -18.69 -24.55 5.71
C TYR A 70 -19.33 -24.20 4.37
N ALA A 71 -19.41 -22.90 4.06
CA ALA A 71 -19.65 -22.46 2.71
C ALA A 71 -18.59 -23.07 1.75
N SER A 72 -18.99 -23.33 0.51
CA SER A 72 -18.11 -23.88 -0.53
C SER A 72 -17.16 -22.83 -1.11
N ASP A 73 -17.39 -21.55 -0.83
CA ASP A 73 -16.64 -20.41 -1.34
C ASP A 73 -15.90 -19.66 -0.20
N ALA A 74 -15.34 -18.49 -0.52
CA ALA A 74 -14.57 -17.67 0.42
C ALA A 74 -15.36 -17.27 1.68
N ARG A 75 -16.71 -17.31 1.67
CA ARG A 75 -17.54 -17.04 2.86
C ARG A 75 -17.20 -17.96 4.01
N ARG A 76 -16.59 -19.13 3.78
CA ARG A 76 -16.16 -20.03 4.87
C ARG A 76 -15.15 -19.40 5.84
N PHE A 77 -14.50 -18.31 5.44
CA PHE A 77 -13.62 -17.49 6.28
C PHE A 77 -14.32 -16.29 6.91
N ASP A 78 -15.60 -16.05 6.60
CA ASP A 78 -16.42 -15.09 7.31
C ASP A 78 -16.79 -15.60 8.70
N HIS A 79 -17.24 -14.68 9.56
CA HIS A 79 -17.66 -15.02 10.91
C HIS A 79 -19.01 -14.39 11.22
N GLY A 80 -19.01 -13.08 11.50
CA GLY A 80 -20.21 -12.29 11.78
C GLY A 80 -20.79 -11.64 10.52
N THR A 81 -21.73 -10.72 10.74
CA THR A 81 -22.25 -9.86 9.67
C THR A 81 -21.08 -9.14 8.98
N PRO A 82 -20.96 -9.20 7.65
CA PRO A 82 -19.85 -8.59 6.94
C PRO A 82 -19.86 -7.06 7.10
N ALA A 83 -18.68 -6.44 6.95
CA ALA A 83 -18.51 -4.99 6.99
C ALA A 83 -19.02 -4.32 5.69
N ILE A 84 -20.34 -4.40 5.44
CA ILE A 84 -20.98 -3.99 4.17
C ILE A 84 -20.61 -2.56 3.78
N LEU A 85 -20.65 -1.62 4.74
CA LEU A 85 -20.35 -0.21 4.45
C LEU A 85 -18.91 0.00 3.99
N ALA A 86 -17.94 -0.69 4.60
CA ALA A 86 -16.54 -0.57 4.19
C ALA A 86 -16.30 -1.18 2.80
N SER A 87 -16.97 -2.29 2.48
CA SER A 87 -16.91 -2.92 1.17
C SER A 87 -17.50 -2.00 0.09
N VAL A 88 -18.72 -1.48 0.30
CA VAL A 88 -19.38 -0.59 -0.66
C VAL A 88 -18.62 0.74 -0.81
N ALA A 89 -18.16 1.33 0.29
CA ALA A 89 -17.39 2.57 0.25
C ALA A 89 -16.02 2.43 -0.44
N SER A 90 -15.53 1.19 -0.62
CA SER A 90 -14.29 0.93 -1.35
C SER A 90 -14.49 0.85 -2.88
N LEU A 91 -15.72 0.64 -3.36
CA LEU A 91 -15.99 0.43 -4.79
C LEU A 91 -15.49 1.56 -5.69
N PRO A 92 -15.69 2.86 -5.39
CA PRO A 92 -15.25 3.93 -6.28
C PRO A 92 -13.73 3.94 -6.49
N GLY A 93 -12.95 3.68 -5.43
CA GLY A 93 -11.50 3.60 -5.52
C GLY A 93 -11.03 2.42 -6.37
N LEU A 94 -11.65 1.25 -6.19
CA LEU A 94 -11.36 0.04 -6.95
C LEU A 94 -11.73 0.19 -8.43
N GLN A 95 -12.88 0.81 -8.75
CA GLN A 95 -13.29 1.09 -10.11
C GLN A 95 -12.32 2.04 -10.80
N TRP A 96 -11.92 3.12 -10.11
CA TRP A 96 -10.94 4.06 -10.67
C TRP A 96 -9.59 3.40 -10.96
N LEU A 97 -9.13 2.50 -10.09
CA LEU A 97 -7.94 1.67 -10.30
C LEU A 97 -8.04 0.79 -11.53
N GLU A 98 -9.19 0.11 -11.69
CA GLU A 98 -9.48 -0.75 -12.82
C GLU A 98 -9.51 0.04 -14.13
N GLU A 99 -10.19 1.18 -14.16
CA GLU A 99 -10.28 2.07 -15.32
C GLU A 99 -8.91 2.68 -15.69
N THR A 100 -8.09 3.05 -14.70
CA THR A 100 -6.76 3.63 -14.94
C THR A 100 -5.76 2.58 -15.41
N GLY A 101 -5.86 1.35 -14.90
CA GLY A 101 -4.96 0.25 -15.20
C GLY A 101 -3.65 0.29 -14.41
N ILE A 102 -3.27 -0.86 -13.84
CA ILE A 102 -2.10 -1.00 -12.95
C ILE A 102 -0.78 -0.61 -13.63
N ASP A 103 -0.63 -0.86 -14.92
CA ASP A 103 0.60 -0.52 -15.64
C ASP A 103 0.82 0.99 -15.75
N ALA A 104 -0.24 1.76 -16.02
CA ALA A 104 -0.17 3.23 -16.06
C ALA A 104 0.18 3.80 -14.69
N ILE A 105 -0.42 3.25 -13.63
CA ILE A 105 -0.14 3.61 -12.24
C ILE A 105 1.31 3.32 -11.88
N ARG A 106 1.81 2.12 -12.23
CA ARG A 106 3.19 1.73 -11.98
C ARG A 106 4.17 2.64 -12.72
N ALA A 107 3.88 2.98 -13.98
CA ALA A 107 4.72 3.87 -14.77
C ALA A 107 4.81 5.27 -14.17
N GLN A 108 3.68 5.85 -13.74
CA GLN A 108 3.64 7.15 -13.07
C GLN A 108 4.42 7.12 -11.76
N ASN A 109 4.15 6.12 -10.91
CA ASN A 109 4.86 5.96 -9.63
C ASN A 109 6.37 5.83 -9.83
N ALA A 110 6.81 5.01 -10.80
CA ALA A 110 8.21 4.81 -11.12
C ALA A 110 8.88 6.13 -11.56
N ALA A 111 8.20 6.95 -12.36
CA ALA A 111 8.71 8.26 -12.78
C ALA A 111 8.89 9.22 -11.58
N HIS A 112 7.92 9.31 -10.68
CA HIS A 112 8.03 10.14 -9.47
C HIS A 112 9.10 9.64 -8.51
N VAL A 113 9.16 8.33 -8.29
CA VAL A 113 10.18 7.69 -7.47
C VAL A 113 11.57 7.95 -8.03
N GLY A 114 11.77 7.80 -9.34
CA GLY A 114 13.04 8.07 -10.01
C GLY A 114 13.53 9.47 -9.73
N ARG A 115 12.65 10.47 -9.87
CA ARG A 115 12.97 11.88 -9.57
C ARG A 115 13.37 12.10 -8.11
N ILE A 116 12.69 11.44 -7.17
CA ILE A 116 13.04 11.53 -5.74
C ILE A 116 14.40 10.88 -5.48
N ILE A 117 14.69 9.73 -6.11
CA ILE A 117 15.99 9.05 -6.03
C ILE A 117 17.10 9.93 -6.60
N ASP A 118 16.92 10.49 -7.79
CA ASP A 118 17.89 11.37 -8.43
C ASP A 118 18.17 12.62 -7.58
N ALA A 119 17.12 13.20 -7.00
CA ALA A 119 17.24 14.30 -6.06
C ALA A 119 18.00 13.91 -4.79
N ALA A 120 17.70 12.74 -4.21
CA ALA A 120 18.40 12.26 -3.03
C ALA A 120 19.89 12.03 -3.31
N MET A 121 20.23 11.38 -4.44
CA MET A 121 21.62 11.14 -4.84
C MET A 121 22.39 12.43 -5.09
N SER A 122 21.80 13.38 -5.83
CA SER A 122 22.42 14.68 -6.13
C SER A 122 22.63 15.56 -4.89
N ASN A 123 21.80 15.39 -3.86
CA ASN A 123 21.93 16.12 -2.59
C ASN A 123 22.73 15.35 -1.53
N GLY A 124 23.26 14.16 -1.85
CA GLY A 124 24.03 13.33 -0.91
C GLY A 124 23.18 12.78 0.24
N TRP A 125 21.86 12.69 0.07
CA TRP A 125 20.96 12.04 1.02
C TRP A 125 21.08 10.53 0.89
N THR A 126 21.12 9.83 2.03
CA THR A 126 21.20 8.37 2.03
C THR A 126 19.91 7.78 1.49
N ILE A 127 19.99 6.88 0.51
CA ILE A 127 18.83 6.10 0.06
C ILE A 127 18.83 4.77 0.82
N ARG A 128 17.71 4.42 1.43
CA ARG A 128 17.53 3.18 2.20
C ARG A 128 16.72 2.11 1.46
N SER A 129 16.05 2.48 0.37
CA SER A 129 15.37 1.54 -0.50
C SER A 129 16.31 0.99 -1.58
N PRO A 130 16.01 -0.19 -2.16
CA PRO A 130 16.67 -0.63 -3.39
C PRO A 130 16.63 0.44 -4.49
N LEU A 131 17.72 0.58 -5.26
CA LEU A 131 17.74 1.48 -6.43
C LEU A 131 17.10 0.84 -7.65
N ASP A 132 17.18 -0.48 -7.73
CA ASP A 132 16.52 -1.28 -8.77
C ASP A 132 15.00 -1.19 -8.61
N ALA A 133 14.33 -0.64 -9.63
CA ALA A 133 12.89 -0.44 -9.64
C ALA A 133 12.11 -1.76 -9.55
N GLU A 134 12.67 -2.86 -10.08
CA GLU A 134 12.03 -4.19 -10.04
C GLU A 134 12.09 -4.83 -8.65
N LYS A 135 12.95 -4.33 -7.75
CA LYS A 135 13.11 -4.84 -6.38
C LYS A 135 12.41 -3.96 -5.34
N ARG A 136 11.42 -3.18 -5.77
CA ARG A 136 10.82 -2.12 -4.95
C ARG A 136 9.31 -2.02 -5.12
N GLY A 137 8.63 -1.63 -4.05
CA GLY A 137 7.25 -1.18 -4.12
C GLY A 137 7.14 0.31 -4.46
N GLY A 138 5.94 0.89 -4.28
CA GLY A 138 5.66 2.28 -4.65
C GLY A 138 6.24 3.38 -3.75
N SER A 139 7.06 3.04 -2.74
CA SER A 139 7.57 4.00 -1.74
C SER A 139 9.08 4.01 -1.64
N VAL A 140 9.69 5.18 -1.48
CA VAL A 140 11.12 5.40 -1.23
C VAL A 140 11.41 5.90 0.16
N MET A 141 12.42 5.30 0.77
CA MET A 141 12.92 5.69 2.07
C MET A 141 14.27 6.38 1.91
N ILE A 142 14.37 7.61 2.41
CA ILE A 142 15.62 8.36 2.49
C ILE A 142 16.03 8.53 3.96
N GLY A 143 17.33 8.49 4.22
CA GLY A 143 17.92 8.76 5.52
C GLY A 143 18.02 10.26 5.74
N LEU A 144 17.46 10.73 6.86
CA LEU A 144 17.61 12.10 7.30
C LEU A 144 19.05 12.33 7.80
N PRO A 145 19.65 13.49 7.49
CA PRO A 145 20.93 13.90 8.06
C PRO A 145 20.89 13.94 9.60
N GLN A 146 22.06 13.80 10.22
CA GLN A 146 22.20 13.95 11.67
C GLN A 146 21.74 15.35 12.10
N GLY A 147 21.04 15.42 13.24
CA GLY A 147 20.51 16.67 13.79
C GLY A 147 19.16 17.10 13.22
N VAL A 148 18.67 16.43 12.16
CA VAL A 148 17.32 16.68 11.64
C VAL A 148 16.29 15.96 12.50
N GLU A 149 15.39 16.71 13.12
CA GLU A 149 14.25 16.19 13.85
C GLU A 149 13.10 15.81 12.91
N ALA A 150 12.92 14.50 12.70
CA ALA A 150 11.94 13.97 11.74
C ALA A 150 10.51 14.46 11.99
N ALA A 151 10.07 14.52 13.25
CA ALA A 151 8.72 14.97 13.60
C ALA A 151 8.49 16.43 13.23
N LYS A 152 9.46 17.30 13.49
CA LYS A 152 9.42 18.72 13.12
C LYS A 152 9.41 18.88 11.60
N LEU A 153 10.28 18.16 10.88
CA LEU A 153 10.32 18.17 9.43
C LEU A 153 8.96 17.79 8.82
N VAL A 154 8.37 16.67 9.26
CA VAL A 154 7.07 16.21 8.75
C VAL A 154 5.95 17.20 9.09
N ALA A 155 5.98 17.84 10.27
CA ALA A 155 5.02 18.87 10.63
C ALA A 155 5.12 20.10 9.72
N THR A 156 6.34 20.61 9.49
CA THR A 156 6.57 21.75 8.58
C THR A 156 6.09 21.44 7.17
N LEU A 157 6.44 20.26 6.62
CA LEU A 157 5.98 19.87 5.28
C LEU A 157 4.44 19.75 5.24
N ARG A 158 3.80 19.23 6.29
CA ARG A 158 2.34 19.15 6.39
C ARG A 158 1.67 20.53 6.37
N ASP A 159 2.22 21.50 7.10
CA ASP A 159 1.71 22.88 7.10
C ASP A 159 1.75 23.51 5.70
N GLU A 160 2.72 23.08 4.88
CA GLU A 160 2.88 23.44 3.47
C GLU A 160 2.11 22.53 2.49
N GLN A 161 1.21 21.66 2.98
CA GLN A 161 0.42 20.69 2.19
C GLN A 161 1.27 19.63 1.45
N LEU A 162 2.47 19.34 1.96
CA LEU A 162 3.38 18.31 1.46
C LEU A 162 3.40 17.13 2.44
N TYR A 163 2.76 16.03 2.07
CA TYR A 163 2.51 14.92 2.98
C TYR A 163 3.55 13.81 2.84
N CYS A 164 4.14 13.42 3.97
CA CYS A 164 5.06 12.29 4.08
C CYS A 164 5.02 11.72 5.50
N ASP A 165 5.76 10.63 5.74
CA ASP A 165 5.83 9.96 7.03
C ASP A 165 7.29 9.66 7.41
N ALA A 166 7.59 9.54 8.70
CA ALA A 166 8.94 9.21 9.16
C ALA A 166 8.95 8.18 10.30
N ARG A 167 10.01 7.37 10.35
CA ARG A 167 10.29 6.40 11.42
C ARG A 167 11.76 6.52 11.81
N GLY A 168 12.01 7.05 13.02
CA GLY A 168 13.36 7.43 13.44
C GLY A 168 13.97 8.41 12.44
N THR A 169 15.19 8.13 11.97
CA THR A 169 15.90 8.95 10.96
C THR A 169 15.56 8.55 9.52
N THR A 170 14.44 7.89 9.28
CA THR A 170 14.02 7.45 7.95
C THR A 170 12.76 8.19 7.53
N LEU A 171 12.87 8.99 6.47
CA LEU A 171 11.72 9.62 5.82
C LEU A 171 11.20 8.69 4.72
N ARG A 172 9.89 8.41 4.72
CA ARG A 172 9.20 7.61 3.72
C ARG A 172 8.36 8.50 2.82
N LEU A 173 8.63 8.41 1.53
CA LEU A 173 7.99 9.16 0.46
C LEU A 173 7.26 8.17 -0.45
N SER A 174 5.97 8.34 -0.63
CA SER A 174 5.08 7.37 -1.28
C SER A 174 4.22 8.10 -2.33
N PRO A 175 4.78 8.50 -3.48
CA PRO A 175 4.00 9.18 -4.51
C PRO A 175 2.88 8.26 -5.00
N GLY A 176 1.66 8.59 -4.59
CA GLY A 176 0.44 7.88 -4.95
C GLY A 176 -0.09 8.31 -6.32
N MET A 177 -1.16 7.66 -6.76
CA MET A 177 -1.72 7.86 -8.11
C MET A 177 -2.32 9.26 -8.34
N VAL A 178 -2.64 9.97 -7.25
CA VAL A 178 -3.11 11.36 -7.29
C VAL A 178 -1.97 12.37 -7.08
N THR A 179 -0.72 11.90 -6.91
CA THR A 179 0.44 12.77 -6.72
C THR A 179 0.82 13.39 -8.06
N THR A 180 0.98 14.70 -8.08
CA THR A 180 1.39 15.40 -9.30
C THR A 180 2.90 15.56 -9.35
N SER A 181 3.43 15.69 -10.57
CA SER A 181 4.83 16.05 -10.80
C SER A 181 5.23 17.33 -10.06
N ALA A 182 4.35 18.34 -10.04
CA ALA A 182 4.58 19.59 -9.32
C ALA A 182 4.69 19.40 -7.80
N ALA A 183 3.87 18.53 -7.21
CA ALA A 183 3.97 18.22 -5.78
C ALA A 183 5.30 17.51 -5.44
N VAL A 184 5.77 16.61 -6.31
CA VAL A 184 7.09 15.96 -6.17
C VAL A 184 8.21 17.00 -6.22
N ASP A 185 8.16 17.95 -7.17
CA ASP A 185 9.16 19.02 -7.26
C ASP A 185 9.16 19.94 -6.05
N ALA A 186 7.98 20.36 -5.60
CA ALA A 186 7.81 21.19 -4.42
C ALA A 186 8.36 20.50 -3.17
N LEU A 187 8.05 19.20 -2.99
CA LEU A 187 8.60 18.40 -1.89
C LEU A 187 10.13 18.33 -1.95
N ILE A 188 10.70 18.05 -3.12
CA ILE A 188 12.16 17.97 -3.28
C ILE A 188 12.82 19.31 -2.97
N ALA A 189 12.28 20.41 -3.49
CA ALA A 189 12.79 21.75 -3.23
C ALA A 189 12.76 22.08 -1.73
N ARG A 190 11.63 21.83 -1.06
CA ARG A 190 11.50 22.07 0.38
C ARG A 190 12.40 21.18 1.23
N LEU A 191 12.60 19.92 0.84
CA LEU A 191 13.59 19.07 1.50
C LEU A 191 15.01 19.65 1.36
N ARG A 192 15.40 20.17 0.19
CA ARG A 192 16.73 20.82 0.02
C ARG A 192 16.92 21.99 0.96
N GLU A 193 15.89 22.80 1.15
CA GLU A 193 15.95 23.95 2.05
C GLU A 193 16.00 23.54 3.53
N LEU A 194 15.22 22.52 3.91
CA LEU A 194 15.06 22.12 5.32
C LEU A 194 16.16 21.18 5.84
N ILE A 195 16.70 20.31 4.99
CA ILE A 195 17.71 19.31 5.40
C ILE A 195 19.05 19.45 4.67
N GLY A 196 19.19 20.47 3.80
CA GLY A 196 20.42 20.83 3.10
C GLY A 196 20.90 19.78 2.09
N SER A 197 22.04 20.05 1.45
CA SER A 197 22.77 19.08 0.63
C SER A 197 24.11 18.75 1.29
N ARG A 198 24.49 17.47 1.25
CA ARG A 198 25.88 17.06 1.52
C ARG A 198 26.61 17.08 0.19
N GLN A 199 27.04 18.26 -0.26
CA GLN A 199 28.05 18.28 -1.32
C GLN A 199 29.23 17.45 -0.84
N ARG A 200 29.62 16.42 -1.61
CA ARG A 200 30.87 15.68 -1.36
C ARG A 200 31.95 16.73 -1.19
N ARG A 201 32.58 16.81 0.00
CA ARG A 201 33.89 17.47 0.10
C ARG A 201 34.76 16.74 -0.91
N ALA A 202 35.10 17.41 -2.02
CA ALA A 202 36.19 16.99 -2.86
C ALA A 202 37.43 16.98 -1.95
N SER A 203 37.89 15.78 -1.62
CA SER A 203 39.25 15.54 -1.12
C SER A 203 40.10 15.14 -2.32
#